data_AF-A0A368TDV0-F1
#
_entry.id   AF-A0A368TDV0-F1
#
_cell.length_a   1.000
_cell.length_b   1.000
_cell.length_c   1.000
_cell.angle_alpha   90.00
_cell.angle_beta   90.00
_cell.angle_gamma   90.00
#
_symmetry.space_group_name_H-M   'P 1'
#
loop_
_entity.id
_entity.type
_entity.pdbx_description
1 polymer ?
#
loop_
_entity_poly.entity_id
_entity_poly.type
_entity_poly.pdbx_seq_one_letter_code
_entity_poly.pdbx_strand_id
1 'polypeptide(L)' 'MKKEELVHLHMLLAQLKRYCEDGELGWDFEKYNGLGITPFQVHRSKEEHKQAIFVLGTELASMTAKNHFSET' A
#
# COMPACT_ATOMS: atom_id res chain seq x y z
N MET A 1 -11.23 -0.95 -14.10
CA MET A 1 -10.17 -1.96 -13.92
C MET A 1 -10.78 -3.33 -13.69
N LYS A 2 -10.25 -4.36 -14.36
CA LYS A 2 -10.56 -5.78 -14.14
C LYS A 2 -10.03 -6.23 -12.76
N LYS A 3 -10.53 -7.38 -12.26
CA LYS A 3 -10.12 -7.88 -10.94
C LYS A 3 -8.62 -8.21 -10.91
N GLU A 4 -8.11 -8.85 -11.94
CA GLU A 4 -6.69 -9.19 -12.08
C GLU A 4 -5.81 -7.94 -12.07
N GLU A 5 -6.20 -6.88 -12.77
CA GLU A 5 -5.48 -5.58 -12.76
C GLU A 5 -5.42 -4.98 -11.35
N LEU A 6 -6.51 -5.08 -10.57
CA LEU A 6 -6.54 -4.63 -9.17
C LEU A 6 -5.66 -5.51 -8.26
N VAL A 7 -5.68 -6.83 -8.45
CA VAL A 7 -4.81 -7.74 -7.69
C VAL A 7 -3.34 -7.45 -7.98
N HIS A 8 -2.96 -7.27 -9.25
CA HIS A 8 -1.59 -6.93 -9.63
C HIS A 8 -1.15 -5.57 -9.10
N LEU A 9 -2.01 -4.54 -9.18
CA LEU A 9 -1.70 -3.23 -8.62
C LEU A 9 -1.55 -3.29 -7.09
N HIS A 10 -2.44 -4.00 -6.39
CA HIS A 10 -2.32 -4.23 -4.96
C HIS A 10 -0.99 -4.94 -4.63
N MET A 11 -0.60 -5.94 -5.43
CA MET A 11 0.66 -6.65 -5.23
C MET A 11 1.88 -5.74 -5.37
N LEU A 12 1.91 -4.89 -6.39
CA LEU A 12 2.98 -3.93 -6.61
C LEU A 12 3.11 -2.94 -5.44
N LEU A 13 1.99 -2.38 -4.98
CA LEU A 13 2.00 -1.44 -3.84
C LEU A 13 2.39 -2.13 -2.53
N ALA A 14 2.00 -3.39 -2.33
CA ALA A 14 2.41 -4.17 -1.17
C ALA A 14 3.92 -4.49 -1.20
N GLN A 15 4.51 -4.72 -2.37
CA GLN A 15 5.96 -4.87 -2.52
C GLN A 15 6.68 -3.55 -2.22
N LEU A 16 6.15 -2.42 -2.69
CA LEU A 16 6.70 -1.10 -2.40
C LEU A 16 6.61 -0.76 -0.90
N LYS A 17 5.47 -1.05 -0.26
CA LYS A 17 5.32 -0.98 1.21
C LYS A 17 6.44 -1.74 1.91
N ARG A 18 6.67 -3.00 1.54
CA ARG A 18 7.73 -3.82 2.15
C ARG A 18 9.11 -3.20 1.97
N TYR A 19 9.41 -2.66 0.79
CA TYR A 19 10.66 -1.94 0.56
C TYR A 19 10.81 -0.71 1.48
N CYS A 20 9.73 0.05 1.69
CA CYS A 20 9.72 1.19 2.61
C CYS A 20 9.83 0.78 4.09
N GLU A 21 9.27 -0.36 4.48
CA GLU A 21 9.35 -0.91 5.84
C GLU A 21 10.74 -1.51 6.14
N ASP A 22 11.27 -2.31 5.21
CA ASP A 22 12.53 -3.04 5.37
C ASP A 22 13.78 -2.15 5.12
N GLY A 23 13.60 -1.01 4.45
CA GLY A 23 14.67 -0.06 4.13
C GLY A 23 14.99 0.95 5.23
N GLU A 24 15.86 1.91 4.94
CA GLU A 24 16.26 2.98 5.86
C GLU A 24 15.13 3.96 6.23
N LEU A 25 13.99 3.89 5.52
CA LEU A 25 12.85 4.77 5.73
C LEU A 25 12.09 4.43 7.02
N GLY A 26 12.01 3.14 7.41
CA GLY A 26 11.30 2.71 8.62
C GLY A 26 9.83 3.14 8.65
N TRP A 27 9.19 3.26 7.49
CA TRP A 27 7.81 3.74 7.38
C TRP A 27 6.82 2.68 7.82
N ASP A 28 5.79 3.07 8.57
CA ASP A 28 4.74 2.15 9.04
C ASP A 28 3.39 2.42 8.40
N PHE A 29 2.77 1.38 7.86
CA PHE A 29 1.51 1.41 7.13
C PHE A 29 0.36 0.84 7.98
N GLU A 30 0.18 1.37 9.20
CA GLU A 30 -0.83 0.89 10.15
C GLU A 30 -2.24 0.85 9.56
N LYS A 31 -2.63 1.85 8.74
CA LYS A 31 -3.99 1.89 8.19
C LYS A 31 -4.22 0.76 7.20
N TYR A 32 -3.25 0.50 6.33
CA TYR A 32 -3.30 -0.65 5.44
C TYR A 32 -3.28 -1.96 6.22
N ASN A 33 -2.38 -2.11 7.19
CA ASN A 33 -2.27 -3.32 8.02
C ASN A 33 -3.59 -3.60 8.76
N GLY A 34 -4.30 -2.56 9.22
CA GLY A 34 -5.61 -2.65 9.85
C GLY A 34 -6.73 -3.17 8.95
N LEU A 35 -6.57 -3.15 7.61
CA LEU A 35 -7.55 -3.74 6.69
C LEU A 35 -7.53 -5.28 6.70
N GLY A 36 -6.44 -5.90 7.17
CA GLY A 36 -6.31 -7.36 7.22
C GLY A 36 -6.39 -8.06 5.86
N ILE A 37 -6.04 -7.35 4.78
CA ILE A 37 -6.07 -7.85 3.40
C ILE A 37 -4.68 -7.86 2.78
N THR A 38 -4.38 -8.91 2.01
CA THR A 38 -3.14 -9.08 1.25
C THR A 38 -3.45 -9.31 -0.24
N PRO A 39 -2.51 -9.02 -1.15
CA PRO A 39 -2.71 -9.27 -2.59
C PRO A 39 -2.90 -10.75 -2.92
N PHE A 40 -2.45 -11.68 -2.07
CA PHE A 40 -2.59 -13.13 -2.28
C PHE A 40 -4.03 -13.64 -2.04
N GLN A 41 -4.88 -12.86 -1.38
CA GLN A 41 -6.27 -13.22 -1.13
C GLN A 41 -7.16 -12.93 -2.34
N VAL A 42 -6.82 -13.50 -3.50
CA VAL A 42 -7.47 -13.24 -4.80
C VAL A 42 -8.98 -13.56 -4.83
N HIS A 43 -9.49 -14.31 -3.85
CA HIS A 43 -10.93 -14.58 -3.71
C HIS A 43 -11.71 -13.37 -3.17
N ARG A 44 -11.05 -12.41 -2.50
CA ARG A 44 -11.66 -11.19 -1.96
C ARG A 44 -12.27 -10.33 -3.06
N SER A 45 -13.20 -9.45 -2.68
CA SER A 45 -13.97 -8.64 -3.60
C SER A 45 -13.10 -7.60 -4.32
N LYS A 46 -13.56 -7.14 -5.49
CA LYS A 46 -12.89 -6.03 -6.19
C LYS A 46 -12.80 -4.78 -5.32
N GLU A 47 -13.82 -4.52 -4.50
CA GLU A 47 -13.89 -3.32 -3.68
C GLU A 47 -12.89 -3.35 -2.53
N GLU A 48 -12.70 -4.51 -1.89
CA GLU A 48 -11.65 -4.68 -0.88
C GLU A 48 -10.25 -4.45 -1.46
N HIS A 49 -9.96 -4.96 -2.67
CA HIS A 49 -8.69 -4.68 -3.34
C HIS A 49 -8.52 -3.19 -3.70
N LYS A 50 -9.58 -2.51 -4.13
CA LYS A 50 -9.51 -1.05 -4.38
C LYS A 50 -9.27 -0.26 -3.11
N GLN A 51 -9.96 -0.61 -2.02
CA GLN A 51 -9.77 0.04 -0.73
C GLN A 51 -8.33 -0.13 -0.25
N ALA A 52 -7.77 -1.35 -0.38
CA ALA A 52 -6.39 -1.65 -0.08
C ALA A 52 -5.40 -0.78 -0.90
N ILE A 53 -5.61 -0.69 -2.21
CA ILE A 53 -4.82 0.17 -3.11
C ILE A 53 -4.90 1.65 -2.69
N PHE A 54 -6.12 2.13 -2.41
CA PHE A 54 -6.35 3.52 -2.04
C PHE A 54 -5.65 3.91 -0.74
N VAL A 55 -5.76 3.05 0.28
CA VAL A 55 -5.09 3.26 1.57
C VAL A 55 -3.57 3.23 1.40
N LEU A 56 -3.01 2.23 0.71
CA LEU A 56 -1.56 2.16 0.43
C LEU A 56 -1.06 3.41 -0.30
N GLY A 57 -1.74 3.82 -1.37
CA GLY A 57 -1.35 5.00 -2.14
C GLY A 57 -1.40 6.28 -1.31
N THR A 58 -2.38 6.41 -0.43
CA THR A 58 -2.53 7.58 0.45
C THR A 58 -1.42 7.64 1.51
N GLU A 59 -1.09 6.50 2.13
CA GLU A 59 -0.01 6.44 3.12
C GLU A 59 1.36 6.70 2.47
N LEU A 60 1.63 6.09 1.30
CA LEU A 60 2.85 6.36 0.53
C LEU A 60 3.01 7.84 0.20
N ALA A 61 1.95 8.48 -0.32
CA ALA A 61 1.98 9.90 -0.65
C ALA A 61 2.20 10.77 0.59
N SER A 62 1.56 10.44 1.72
CA SER A 62 1.71 11.18 2.97
C SER A 62 3.12 11.09 3.54
N MET A 63 3.73 9.90 3.54
CA MET A 63 5.08 9.69 4.04
C MET A 63 6.12 10.35 3.14
N THR A 64 5.97 10.23 1.83
CA THR A 64 6.86 10.90 0.86
C THR A 64 6.84 12.41 1.04
N ALA A 65 5.65 13.00 1.23
CA ALA A 65 5.52 14.42 1.53
C ALA A 65 6.26 14.78 2.83
N LYS A 66 6.04 14.03 3.93
CA LYS A 66 6.71 14.28 5.22
C LYS A 66 8.23 14.21 5.12
N ASN A 67 8.77 13.22 4.40
CA ASN A 67 10.23 13.06 4.25
C ASN A 67 10.85 14.26 3.52
N HIS A 68 10.22 14.72 2.44
CA HIS A 68 10.70 15.89 1.69
C HIS A 68 10.72 17.19 2.52
N PHE A 69 9.84 17.34 3.52
CA PHE A 69 9.85 18.50 4.42
C PHE A 69 10.78 18.35 5.62
N SER A 70 11.35 17.16 5.85
CA SER A 70 12.28 16.89 6.95
C SER A 70 13.75 17.08 6.54
N GLU A 71 14.03 17.08 5.23
CA GLU A 71 15.36 17.29 4.64
C GLU A 71 15.66 18.76 4.30
N THR A 72 14.73 19.69 4.59
CA THR A 72 14.87 21.15 4.47
C THR A 72 14.87 21.83 5.82
#